data_AF-A0A3B1DAI2-F1
#
_entry.id   AF-A0A3B1DAI2-F1
#
_cell.length_a   1.000
_cell.length_b   1.000
_cell.length_c   1.000
_cell.angle_alpha   90.00
_cell.angle_beta   90.00
_cell.angle_gamma   90.00
#
_symmetry.space_group_name_H-M   'P 1'
#
loop_
_entity.id
_entity.type
_entity.pdbx_description
1 polymer ?
#
loop_
_entity_poly.entity_id
_entity_poly.type
_entity_poly.pdbx_seq_one_letter_code
_entity_poly.pdbx_strand_id
1 'polypeptide(L)' 'MDETIVVSNSTPLINFSNIGQLEILQVLFGRIVIPEAVWEEIVVKASNYPPSHSSRIYAGLAKRI' A
#
# COMPACT_ATOMS: atom_id res chain seq x y z
N MET A 1 -20.59 12.96 13.98
CA MET A 1 -20.32 11.64 13.36
C MET A 1 -18.84 11.43 13.50
N ASP A 2 -18.42 10.38 14.19
CA ASP A 2 -17.01 10.12 14.39
C ASP A 2 -16.35 9.75 13.05
N GLU A 3 -15.20 10.34 12.78
CA GLU A 3 -14.41 10.03 11.60
C GLU A 3 -13.85 8.60 11.74
N THR A 4 -14.27 7.69 10.87
CA THR A 4 -13.74 6.33 10.84
C THR A 4 -12.33 6.34 10.25
N ILE A 5 -11.32 6.04 11.07
CA ILE A 5 -9.94 5.84 10.62
C ILE A 5 -9.76 4.36 10.27
N VAL A 6 -9.37 4.07 9.04
CA VAL A 6 -9.08 2.70 8.58
C VAL A 6 -7.57 2.46 8.57
N VAL A 7 -7.11 1.38 9.20
CA VAL A 7 -5.70 1.00 9.20
C VAL A 7 -5.48 -0.13 8.20
N SER A 8 -4.65 0.10 7.19
CA SER A 8 -4.42 -0.89 6.13
C SER A 8 -3.21 -1.79 6.43
N ASN A 9 -3.35 -3.07 6.14
CA ASN A 9 -2.28 -4.07 6.18
C ASN A 9 -1.56 -4.17 4.81
N SER A 10 -0.48 -4.95 4.73
CA SER A 10 0.32 -5.17 3.52
C SER A 10 -0.50 -5.82 2.39
N THR A 11 -1.28 -6.87 2.68
CA THR A 11 -2.00 -7.66 1.67
C THR A 11 -2.97 -6.85 0.79
N PRO A 12 -3.86 -6.00 1.34
CA PRO A 12 -4.70 -5.12 0.51
C PRO A 12 -3.87 -4.18 -0.37
N LEU A 13 -2.84 -3.51 0.20
CA LEU A 13 -1.99 -2.58 -0.55
C LEU A 13 -1.29 -3.27 -1.72
N ILE A 14 -0.78 -4.48 -1.51
CA ILE A 14 -0.11 -5.30 -2.53
C ILE A 14 -1.10 -5.69 -3.64
N ASN A 15 -2.23 -6.29 -3.27
CA ASN A 15 -3.17 -6.84 -4.25
C ASN A 15 -3.77 -5.75 -5.13
N PHE A 16 -4.21 -4.63 -4.54
CA PHE A 16 -4.78 -3.53 -5.31
C PHE A 16 -3.74 -2.79 -6.15
N SER A 17 -2.49 -2.68 -5.68
CA SER A 17 -1.42 -2.09 -6.48
C SER A 17 -1.03 -2.98 -7.66
N ASN A 18 -1.03 -4.30 -7.49
CA ASN A 18 -0.74 -5.26 -8.56
C ASN A 18 -1.71 -5.17 -9.75
N ILE A 19 -2.96 -4.78 -9.49
CA ILE A 19 -3.98 -4.57 -10.54
C ILE A 19 -4.15 -3.09 -10.92
N GLY A 20 -3.33 -2.19 -10.39
CA GLY A 20 -3.40 -0.75 -10.67
C GLY A 20 -4.61 -0.02 -10.08
N GLN A 21 -5.29 -0.59 -9.07
CA GLN A 21 -6.51 -0.05 -8.47
C GLN A 21 -6.33 0.38 -7.01
N LEU A 22 -5.14 0.84 -6.61
CA LEU A 22 -4.88 1.26 -5.22
C LEU A 22 -5.84 2.37 -4.73
N GLU A 23 -6.26 3.24 -5.64
CA GLU A 23 -7.18 4.37 -5.39
C GLU A 23 -8.56 3.91 -4.86
N ILE A 24 -8.98 2.67 -5.16
CA ILE A 24 -10.26 2.14 -4.66
C ILE A 24 -10.30 2.09 -3.13
N LEU A 25 -9.14 1.90 -2.48
CA LEU A 25 -9.07 1.88 -1.03
C LEU A 25 -9.47 3.25 -0.46
N GLN A 26 -8.96 4.35 -1.01
CA GLN A 26 -9.36 5.71 -0.58
C GLN A 26 -10.84 5.97 -0.84
N VAL A 27 -11.39 5.51 -1.97
CA VAL A 27 -12.82 5.69 -2.29
C VAL A 27 -13.72 4.95 -1.29
N LEU A 28 -13.35 3.73 -0.88
CA LEU A 28 -14.15 2.90 0.02
C LEU A 28 -14.05 3.32 1.48
N PHE A 29 -12.86 3.78 1.90
CA PHE A 29 -12.55 3.97 3.32
C PHE A 29 -12.30 5.42 3.71
N GLY A 30 -12.22 6.34 2.74
CA GLY A 30 -11.86 7.73 2.98
C GLY A 30 -10.42 7.84 3.50
N ARG A 31 -10.27 8.05 4.81
CA ARG A 31 -8.97 8.18 5.45
C ARG A 31 -8.39 6.82 5.81
N ILE A 32 -7.28 6.49 5.14
CA ILE A 32 -6.49 5.30 5.43
C ILE A 32 -5.17 5.72 6.08
N VAL A 33 -4.81 5.02 7.15
CA VAL A 33 -3.50 5.09 7.79
C VAL A 33 -2.74 3.80 7.46
N ILE A 34 -1.50 3.95 7.02
CA ILE A 34 -0.59 2.83 6.79
C ILE A 34 0.44 2.85 7.92
N PRO A 35 0.52 1.80 8.77
CA PRO A 35 1.54 1.73 9.80
C PRO A 35 2.96 1.73 9.21
N GLU A 36 3.91 2.33 9.91
CA GLU A 36 5.33 2.35 9.52
C GLU A 36 5.89 0.94 9.27
N ALA A 37 5.55 -0.03 10.13
CA ALA A 37 6.00 -1.42 9.95
C ALA A 37 5.47 -2.06 8.65
N VAL A 38 4.24 -1.70 8.22
CA VAL A 38 3.65 -2.16 6.95
C VAL A 38 4.37 -1.49 5.77
N TRP A 39 4.66 -0.19 5.90
CA TRP A 39 5.44 0.57 4.93
C TRP A 39 6.84 -0.04 4.68
N GLU A 40 7.55 -0.34 5.76
CA GLU A 40 8.87 -0.99 5.71
C GLU A 40 8.82 -2.37 5.04
N GLU A 41 7.80 -3.16 5.33
CA GLU A 41 7.61 -4.48 4.71
C GLU A 41 7.46 -4.37 3.19
N ILE A 42 6.56 -3.50 2.73
CA ILE A 42 6.21 -3.45 1.31
C ILE A 42 7.23 -2.67 0.48
N VAL A 43 7.89 -1.66 1.04
CA VAL A 43 8.83 -0.80 0.29
C VAL A 43 10.28 -1.16 0.53
N VAL A 44 10.69 -1.31 1.80
CA VAL A 44 12.11 -1.49 2.15
C VAL A 44 12.55 -2.94 2.00
N LYS A 45 11.72 -3.90 2.43
CA LYS A 45 12.08 -5.32 2.26
C LYS A 45 11.93 -5.79 0.83
N ALA A 46 11.04 -5.19 0.04
CA ALA A 46 10.91 -5.53 -1.38
C ALA A 46 12.17 -5.26 -2.20
N SER A 47 12.96 -4.22 -1.84
CA SER A 47 14.26 -3.95 -2.47
C SER A 47 15.34 -5.00 -2.17
N ASN A 48 15.15 -5.84 -1.15
CA ASN A 48 16.09 -6.92 -0.82
C ASN A 48 15.89 -8.18 -1.67
N TYR A 49 14.82 -8.23 -2.47
CA TYR A 49 14.54 -9.34 -3.38
C TYR A 49 14.89 -8.93 -4.82
N PRO A 50 15.22 -9.90 -5.70
CA PRO A 50 15.45 -9.62 -7.11
C PRO A 50 14.29 -8.81 -7.72
N PRO A 51 14.54 -7.85 -8.63
CA PRO A 51 13.50 -7.02 -9.22
C PRO A 51 12.37 -7.87 -9.84
N SER A 52 11.25 -7.93 -9.13
CA SER A 52 10.02 -8.59 -9.58
C SER A 52 9.02 -7.55 -10.07
N HIS A 53 7.97 -7.99 -10.77
CA HIS A 53 6.86 -7.10 -11.14
C HIS A 53 6.33 -6.31 -9.94
N SER A 54 6.23 -6.96 -8.78
CA SER A 54 5.76 -6.37 -7.53
C SER A 54 6.70 -5.32 -6.96
N SER A 55 8.03 -5.50 -7.07
CA SER A 55 9.01 -4.52 -6.54
C SER A 55 8.90 -3.12 -7.16
N ARG A 56 8.60 -3.02 -8.47
CA ARG A 56 8.35 -1.73 -9.16
C ARG A 56 7.04 -1.09 -8.71
N ILE A 57 6.05 -1.92 -8.42
CA ILE A 57 4.72 -1.48 -7.98
C ILE A 57 4.83 -0.88 -6.58
N TYR A 58 5.63 -1.46 -5.69
CA TYR A 58 5.86 -0.94 -4.35
C TYR A 58 6.68 0.37 -4.33
N ALA A 59 7.67 0.51 -5.22
CA ALA A 59 8.34 1.80 -5.42
C ALA A 59 7.37 2.89 -5.93
N GLY A 60 6.33 2.49 -6.69
CA GLY A 60 5.26 3.38 -7.15
C GLY A 60 4.26 3.76 -6.06
N LEU A 61 3.99 2.86 -5.10
CA LEU A 61 3.17 3.13 -3.91
C LEU A 61 3.71 4.36 -3.15
N ALA A 62 5.03 4.47 -2.97
CA ALA A 62 5.69 5.61 -2.29
C ALA A 62 5.42 6.99 -2.87
N LYS A 63 4.91 7.04 -4.10
CA LYS A 63 4.61 8.29 -4.79
C LYS A 63 3.11 8.59 -4.84
N ARG A 64 2.25 7.68 -4.37
CA ARG A 64 0.78 7.74 -4.53
C ARG A 64 0.02 7.87 -3.21
N ILE A 65 0.67 7.61 -2.09
CA ILE A 65 0.20 7.81 -0.70
C ILE A 65 1.08 8.86 -0.05
#